data_AF-A0A2I1HWF1-F1
#
_entry.id   AF-A0A2I1HWF1-F1
#
_cell.length_a   1.000
_cell.length_b   1.000
_cell.length_c   1.000
_cell.angle_alpha   90.00
_cell.angle_beta   90.00
_cell.angle_gamma   90.00
#
_symmetry.space_group_name_H-M   'P 1'
#
loop_
_entity.id
_entity.type
_entity.pdbx_description
1 polymer ?
#
loop_
_entity_poly.entity_id
_entity_poly.type
_entity_poly.pdbx_seq_one_letter_code
_entity_poly.pdbx_strand_id
1 'polypeptide(L)'
;MDTSILIRNNRKNTVYDKLPIGNAHTRVLYDCDDIKTEKWDKFRLNIKSQLNSLDQEVIEDKVNIKEYSQEDIDRYWDKLNSVIVSAADSELPRKVIRLHNTFIRYNKKKTRPERHTNKLLKLLHNYYYGNQQMTTSVGAKSRWARKIAKYNQDYVTSTDDYNKCNIVIQDMFSENWFDNLKKKVNYRLRADYKKFKATETKSIKDKIEKRVEITQKDQTTWLSSILDRNTHANIVIDKVLVNEESE
;
A
#
# COMPACT_ATOMS: atom_id res chain seq x y z
N MET A 1 15.61 -22.42 -14.89
CA MET A 1 14.84 -21.53 -14.00
C MET A 1 14.48 -20.29 -14.81
N ASP A 2 13.20 -19.96 -14.97
CA ASP A 2 12.78 -18.81 -15.78
C ASP A 2 12.99 -17.53 -14.96
N THR A 3 14.09 -16.82 -15.25
CA THR A 3 14.49 -15.58 -14.57
C THR A 3 13.44 -14.46 -14.71
N SER A 4 12.51 -14.56 -15.66
CA SER A 4 11.38 -13.64 -15.78
C SER A 4 10.43 -13.71 -14.57
N ILE A 5 10.32 -14.88 -13.93
CA ILE A 5 9.45 -15.10 -12.75
C ILE A 5 10.03 -14.40 -11.51
N LEU A 6 11.37 -14.40 -11.37
CA LEU A 6 12.07 -13.71 -10.28
C LEU A 6 11.84 -12.20 -10.31
N ILE A 7 11.84 -11.58 -11.50
CA ILE A 7 11.54 -10.16 -11.70
C ILE A 7 10.05 -9.87 -11.49
N ARG A 8 9.15 -10.72 -12.02
CA ARG A 8 7.69 -10.59 -11.83
C ARG A 8 7.27 -10.63 -10.36
N ASN A 9 7.95 -11.45 -9.55
CA ASN A 9 7.65 -11.61 -8.12
C ASN A 9 8.22 -10.48 -7.23
N ASN A 10 9.23 -9.73 -7.70
CA ASN A 10 9.87 -8.62 -6.96
C ASN A 10 9.45 -7.22 -7.46
N ARG A 11 8.15 -7.04 -7.70
CA ARG A 11 7.55 -5.78 -8.18
C ARG A 11 7.88 -4.54 -7.32
N LYS A 12 8.20 -4.71 -6.03
CA LYS A 12 8.60 -3.58 -5.16
C LYS A 12 10.03 -3.09 -5.43
N ASN A 13 10.93 -3.97 -5.86
CA ASN A 13 12.35 -3.65 -6.08
C ASN A 13 12.62 -3.19 -7.53
N THR A 14 11.60 -3.26 -8.40
CA THR A 14 11.66 -2.88 -9.82
C THR A 14 10.86 -1.61 -10.13
N VAL A 15 10.37 -0.93 -9.08
CA VAL A 15 9.66 0.34 -9.15
C VAL A 15 10.46 1.35 -8.36
N TYR A 16 10.84 2.45 -9.00
CA TYR A 16 11.30 3.63 -8.30
C TYR A 16 10.53 4.86 -8.77
N ASP A 17 10.27 5.75 -7.82
CA ASP A 17 9.58 7.01 -8.06
C ASP A 17 10.59 7.99 -8.69
N LYS A 18 10.29 8.54 -9.87
CA LYS A 18 11.06 9.66 -10.42
C LYS A 18 10.51 10.96 -9.86
N LEU A 19 11.40 11.93 -9.59
CA LEU A 19 11.03 13.28 -9.19
C LEU A 19 10.01 13.88 -10.19
N PRO A 20 9.02 14.64 -9.72
CA PRO A 20 7.93 15.11 -10.58
C PRO A 20 8.48 16.05 -11.66
N ILE A 21 8.38 15.64 -12.93
CA ILE A 21 8.43 16.60 -14.04
C ILE A 21 7.00 17.11 -14.21
N GLY A 22 6.65 18.14 -13.42
CA GLY A 22 5.30 18.71 -13.33
C GLY A 22 4.44 18.17 -12.18
N ASN A 23 3.12 18.34 -12.25
CA ASN A 23 2.20 18.02 -11.15
C ASN A 23 1.85 16.52 -10.98
N ALA A 24 2.41 15.62 -11.79
CA ALA A 24 2.06 14.20 -11.80
C ALA A 24 3.15 13.33 -11.18
N HIS A 25 2.77 12.36 -10.35
CA HIS A 25 3.68 11.33 -9.87
C HIS A 25 3.89 10.30 -10.99
N THR A 26 5.14 10.11 -11.40
CA THR A 26 5.52 9.12 -12.42
C THR A 26 6.19 7.92 -11.78
N ARG A 27 5.62 6.74 -12.00
CA ARG A 27 6.27 5.46 -11.70
C ARG A 27 6.86 4.87 -12.95
N VAL A 28 8.12 4.45 -12.85
CA VAL A 28 8.79 3.71 -13.92
C VAL A 28 8.79 2.24 -13.53
N LEU A 29 8.41 1.38 -14.47
CA LEU A 29 8.39 -0.07 -14.36
C LEU A 29 9.12 -0.66 -15.56
N TYR A 30 9.73 -1.82 -15.42
CA TYR A 30 10.17 -2.60 -16.58
C TYR A 30 8.95 -3.14 -17.34
N ASP A 31 8.94 -2.99 -18.65
CA ASP A 31 7.88 -3.47 -19.53
C ASP A 31 8.11 -4.93 -19.88
N CYS A 32 7.69 -5.82 -18.99
CA CYS A 32 7.90 -7.27 -19.12
C CYS A 32 7.28 -7.87 -20.38
N ASP A 33 6.28 -7.22 -20.97
CA ASP A 33 5.60 -7.69 -22.19
C ASP A 33 6.43 -7.37 -23.45
N ASP A 34 7.36 -6.40 -23.38
CA ASP A 34 8.26 -6.01 -24.48
C ASP A 34 9.70 -6.51 -24.29
N ILE A 35 9.95 -7.35 -23.28
CA ILE A 35 11.24 -8.04 -23.12
C ILE A 35 11.33 -9.16 -24.15
N LYS A 36 12.01 -8.88 -25.26
CA LYS A 36 12.42 -9.88 -26.26
C LYS A 36 13.72 -10.57 -25.83
N THR A 37 13.95 -11.77 -26.35
CA THR A 37 15.17 -12.57 -26.11
C THR A 37 16.46 -11.78 -26.34
N GLU A 38 16.54 -10.99 -27.42
CA GLU A 38 17.72 -10.16 -27.73
C GLU A 38 18.03 -9.12 -26.64
N LYS A 39 17.01 -8.44 -26.09
CA LYS A 39 17.19 -7.45 -25.01
C LYS A 39 17.60 -8.15 -23.71
N TRP A 40 17.05 -9.34 -23.47
CA TRP A 40 17.42 -10.16 -22.32
C TRP A 40 18.88 -10.65 -22.41
N ASP A 41 19.32 -11.04 -23.60
CA ASP A 41 20.70 -11.45 -23.84
C ASP A 41 21.68 -10.29 -23.66
N LYS A 42 21.32 -9.08 -24.13
CA LYS A 42 22.10 -7.86 -23.87
C LYS A 42 22.19 -7.53 -22.39
N PHE A 43 21.07 -7.60 -21.66
CA PHE A 43 21.04 -7.45 -20.20
C PHE A 43 21.97 -8.45 -19.49
N ARG A 44 21.89 -9.73 -19.88
CA ARG A 44 22.73 -10.78 -19.31
C ARG A 44 24.21 -10.57 -19.61
N LEU A 45 24.55 -10.16 -20.84
CA LEU A 45 25.92 -9.87 -21.25
C LEU A 45 26.48 -8.65 -20.50
N ASN A 46 25.66 -7.61 -20.31
CA ASN A 46 26.04 -6.41 -19.59
C ASN A 46 26.33 -6.72 -18.10
N ILE A 47 25.47 -7.49 -17.43
CA ILE A 47 25.75 -7.99 -16.07
C ILE A 47 27.05 -8.77 -16.04
N LYS A 48 27.27 -9.71 -16.97
CA LYS A 48 28.49 -10.52 -17.01
C LYS A 48 29.74 -9.67 -17.19
N SER A 49 29.68 -8.65 -18.05
CA SER A 49 30.78 -7.71 -18.27
C SER A 49 31.11 -6.91 -17.01
N GLN A 50 30.09 -6.39 -16.31
CA GLN A 50 30.28 -5.61 -15.09
C GLN A 50 30.76 -6.49 -13.92
N LEU A 51 30.25 -7.72 -13.79
CA LEU A 51 30.72 -8.68 -12.79
C LEU A 51 32.18 -9.07 -13.01
N ASN A 52 32.62 -9.28 -14.26
CA ASN A 52 34.02 -9.57 -14.54
C ASN A 52 34.96 -8.43 -14.10
N SER A 53 34.50 -7.17 -14.20
CA SER A 53 35.23 -6.02 -13.67
C SER A 53 35.23 -5.99 -12.14
N LEU A 54 34.12 -6.40 -11.51
CA LEU A 54 33.98 -6.46 -10.06
C LEU A 54 34.86 -7.59 -9.47
N ASP A 55 34.89 -8.76 -10.10
CA ASP A 55 35.69 -9.91 -9.67
C ASP A 55 37.18 -9.57 -9.60
N GLN A 56 37.69 -8.71 -10.48
CA GLN A 56 39.08 -8.22 -10.41
C GLN A 56 39.33 -7.37 -9.15
N GLU A 57 38.41 -6.47 -8.81
CA GLU A 57 38.47 -5.62 -7.59
C GLU A 57 38.33 -6.47 -6.31
N VAL A 58 37.45 -7.47 -6.31
CA VAL A 58 37.24 -8.38 -5.17
C VAL A 58 38.43 -9.33 -4.95
N ILE A 59 39.11 -9.76 -6.01
CA ILE A 59 40.33 -10.58 -5.90
C ILE A 59 41.47 -9.77 -5.26
N GLU A 60 41.60 -8.47 -5.57
CA GLU A 60 42.58 -7.59 -4.91
C GLU A 60 42.26 -7.38 -3.42
N ASP A 61 40.99 -7.19 -3.05
CA ASP A 61 40.55 -7.04 -1.65
C ASP A 61 40.71 -8.33 -0.83
N LYS A 62 40.52 -9.52 -1.45
CA LYS A 62 40.60 -10.83 -0.79
C LYS A 62 41.99 -11.20 -0.28
N VAL A 63 43.06 -10.61 -0.82
CA VAL A 63 44.43 -10.85 -0.35
C VAL A 63 44.63 -10.38 1.10
N ASN A 64 43.75 -9.51 1.61
CA ASN A 64 43.90 -8.85 2.92
C ASN A 64 42.87 -9.25 3.99
N ILE A 65 41.93 -10.16 3.74
CA ILE A 65 40.81 -10.42 4.68
C ILE A 65 40.85 -11.85 5.23
N LYS A 66 40.97 -11.98 6.56
CA LYS A 66 40.95 -13.27 7.28
C LYS A 66 39.55 -13.71 7.76
N GLU A 67 38.61 -12.78 7.96
CA GLU A 67 37.21 -13.05 8.33
C GLU A 67 36.29 -11.99 7.72
N TYR A 68 35.12 -12.40 7.20
CA TYR A 68 34.13 -11.48 6.63
C TYR A 68 33.14 -11.03 7.70
N SER A 69 32.95 -9.72 7.86
CA SER A 69 31.91 -9.15 8.72
C SER A 69 30.55 -9.07 8.00
N GLN A 70 29.46 -8.90 8.76
CA GLN A 70 28.14 -8.63 8.16
C GLN A 70 28.14 -7.33 7.32
N GLU A 71 28.93 -6.34 7.72
CA GLU A 71 29.08 -5.07 6.99
C GLU A 71 29.74 -5.29 5.63
N ASP A 72 30.68 -6.23 5.51
CA ASP A 72 31.26 -6.61 4.23
C ASP A 72 30.22 -7.30 3.33
N ILE A 73 29.40 -8.19 3.89
CA ILE A 73 28.32 -8.88 3.15
C ILE A 73 27.33 -7.86 2.60
N ASP A 74 26.89 -6.91 3.43
CA ASP A 74 25.96 -5.86 3.02
C ASP A 74 26.58 -4.97 1.93
N ARG A 75 27.86 -4.60 2.07
CA ARG A 75 28.62 -3.84 1.05
C ARG A 75 28.68 -4.57 -0.29
N TYR A 76 28.95 -5.88 -0.29
CA TYR A 76 28.97 -6.68 -1.52
C TYR A 76 27.59 -6.82 -2.13
N TRP A 77 26.56 -6.97 -1.31
CA TRP A 77 25.17 -7.02 -1.76
C TRP A 77 24.75 -5.70 -2.43
N ASP A 78 25.15 -4.56 -1.88
CA ASP A 78 24.89 -3.24 -2.48
C ASP A 78 25.62 -3.07 -3.82
N LYS A 79 26.88 -3.51 -3.93
CA LYS A 79 27.63 -3.51 -5.20
C LYS A 79 26.93 -4.38 -6.26
N LEU A 80 26.52 -5.60 -5.89
CA LEU A 80 25.79 -6.50 -6.78
C LEU A 80 24.44 -5.92 -7.22
N ASN A 81 23.68 -5.36 -6.28
CA ASN A 81 22.41 -4.69 -6.59
C ASN A 81 22.62 -3.52 -7.55
N SER A 82 23.67 -2.72 -7.35
CA SER A 82 24.00 -1.61 -8.24
C SER A 82 24.27 -2.08 -9.67
N VAL A 83 25.05 -3.14 -9.85
CA VAL A 83 25.32 -3.75 -11.16
C VAL A 83 24.03 -4.22 -11.83
N ILE A 84 23.19 -4.95 -11.10
CA ILE A 84 21.92 -5.47 -11.62
C ILE A 84 20.99 -4.31 -12.01
N VAL A 85 20.85 -3.29 -11.16
CA VAL A 85 19.98 -2.14 -11.42
C VAL A 85 20.48 -1.35 -12.62
N SER A 86 21.78 -1.08 -12.72
CA SER A 86 22.40 -0.34 -13.83
C SER A 86 22.22 -1.05 -15.18
N ALA A 87 22.47 -2.37 -15.22
CA ALA A 87 22.26 -3.19 -16.40
C ALA A 87 20.78 -3.26 -16.78
N ALA A 88 19.88 -3.39 -15.80
CA ALA A 88 18.45 -3.46 -16.04
C ALA A 88 17.93 -2.13 -16.59
N ASP A 89 18.39 -1.01 -16.02
CA ASP A 89 18.04 0.31 -16.48
C ASP A 89 18.53 0.54 -17.93
N SER A 90 19.75 0.14 -18.29
CA SER A 90 20.29 0.36 -19.63
C SER A 90 19.63 -0.51 -20.71
N GLU A 91 19.39 -1.80 -20.42
CA GLU A 91 19.03 -2.77 -21.46
C GLU A 91 17.55 -3.15 -21.49
N LEU A 92 16.84 -3.07 -20.36
CA LEU A 92 15.45 -3.52 -20.30
C LEU A 92 14.46 -2.40 -20.70
N PRO A 93 13.41 -2.72 -21.48
CA PRO A 93 12.38 -1.77 -21.84
C PRO A 93 11.64 -1.29 -20.59
N ARG A 94 11.28 0.00 -20.59
CA ARG A 94 10.62 0.64 -19.45
C ARG A 94 9.30 1.25 -19.87
N LYS A 95 8.28 1.07 -19.04
CA LYS A 95 6.98 1.71 -19.16
C LYS A 95 6.83 2.77 -18.08
N VAL A 96 6.54 3.99 -18.52
CA VAL A 96 6.22 5.10 -17.60
C VAL A 96 4.72 5.09 -17.35
N ILE A 97 4.34 4.83 -16.10
CA ILE A 97 2.96 5.01 -15.65
C ILE A 97 2.85 6.39 -15.03
N ARG A 98 2.12 7.26 -15.72
CA ARG A 98 1.66 8.52 -15.14
C ARG A 98 0.50 8.21 -14.20
N LEU A 99 0.74 8.33 -12.90
CA LEU A 99 -0.35 8.30 -11.94
C LEU A 99 -1.07 9.65 -12.04
N HIS A 100 -2.30 9.62 -12.57
CA HIS A 100 -3.15 10.81 -12.64
C HIS A 100 -3.31 11.41 -11.23
N ASN A 101 -3.45 12.74 -11.15
CA ASN A 101 -3.60 13.50 -9.90
C ASN A 101 -4.77 13.07 -9.01
N THR A 102 -5.58 12.10 -9.43
CA THR A 102 -6.55 11.40 -8.57
C THR A 102 -5.89 10.58 -7.46
N PHE A 103 -4.59 10.27 -7.56
CA PHE A 103 -3.80 9.76 -6.43
C PHE A 103 -3.42 10.86 -5.43
N ILE A 104 -3.49 12.15 -5.83
CA ILE A 104 -3.33 13.28 -4.92
C ILE A 104 -4.63 13.44 -4.16
N ARG A 105 -4.63 12.86 -2.96
CA ARG A 105 -5.69 12.87 -1.95
C ARG A 105 -6.89 12.04 -2.38
N TYR A 106 -7.01 10.84 -1.79
CA TYR A 106 -8.30 10.29 -1.45
C TYR A 106 -9.10 11.38 -0.71
N ASN A 107 -9.84 12.21 -1.43
CA ASN A 107 -10.97 12.94 -0.90
C ASN A 107 -12.02 11.87 -0.60
N LYS A 108 -11.77 11.08 0.46
CA LYS A 108 -12.73 10.12 0.98
C LYS A 108 -14.04 10.89 1.08
N LYS A 109 -15.07 10.44 0.35
CA LYS A 109 -16.37 11.07 0.43
C LYS A 109 -16.76 11.10 1.90
N LYS A 110 -16.86 12.31 2.45
CA LYS A 110 -17.17 12.48 3.86
C LYS A 110 -18.48 11.78 4.17
N THR A 111 -18.49 10.98 5.22
CA THR A 111 -19.71 10.29 5.67
C THR A 111 -20.77 11.33 6.02
N ARG A 112 -22.04 10.93 6.05
CA ARG A 112 -23.13 11.84 6.46
C ARG A 112 -22.86 12.48 7.84
N PRO A 113 -22.47 11.72 8.89
CA PRO A 113 -22.12 12.28 10.20
C PRO A 113 -20.98 13.30 10.12
N GLU A 114 -19.88 12.97 9.43
CA GLU A 114 -18.74 13.87 9.24
C GLU A 114 -19.16 15.19 8.56
N ARG A 115 -20.06 15.13 7.56
CA ARG A 115 -20.58 16.33 6.89
C ARG A 115 -21.41 17.20 7.83
N HIS A 116 -22.20 16.60 8.70
CA HIS A 116 -23.00 17.32 9.69
C HIS A 116 -22.12 17.96 10.77
N THR A 117 -21.14 17.23 11.30
CA THR A 117 -20.14 17.76 12.25
C THR A 117 -19.35 18.92 11.66
N ASN A 118 -18.96 18.84 10.37
CA ASN A 118 -18.31 19.95 9.68
C ASN A 118 -19.19 21.20 9.57
N LYS A 119 -20.52 21.06 9.42
CA LYS A 119 -21.43 22.21 9.41
C LYS A 119 -21.52 22.86 10.80
N LEU A 120 -21.43 22.08 11.87
CA LEU A 120 -21.37 22.59 13.24
C LEU A 120 -20.03 23.29 13.53
N LEU A 121 -18.91 22.77 13.01
CA LEU A 121 -17.61 23.45 13.07
C LEU A 121 -17.63 24.80 12.36
N LYS A 122 -18.27 24.89 11.20
CA LYS A 122 -18.46 26.18 10.51
C LYS A 122 -19.28 27.16 11.35
N LEU A 123 -20.34 26.67 12.02
CA LEU A 123 -21.13 27.48 12.94
C LEU A 123 -20.28 28.01 14.11
N LEU A 124 -19.48 27.15 14.74
CA LEU A 124 -18.54 27.53 15.80
C LEU A 124 -17.50 28.54 15.31
N HIS A 125 -16.88 28.29 14.16
CA HIS A 125 -15.90 29.18 13.57
C HIS A 125 -16.49 30.57 13.32
N ASN A 126 -17.69 30.64 12.76
CA ASN A 126 -18.36 31.91 12.50
C ASN A 126 -18.75 32.66 13.77
N TYR A 127 -19.03 31.95 14.87
CA TYR A 127 -19.29 32.58 16.16
C TYR A 127 -18.02 33.23 16.74
N TYR A 128 -16.90 32.52 16.78
CA TYR A 128 -15.67 33.01 17.42
C TYR A 128 -14.82 33.93 16.53
N TYR A 129 -14.83 33.74 15.21
CA TYR A 129 -13.83 34.35 14.31
C TYR A 129 -14.42 34.91 13.00
N GLY A 130 -15.75 34.87 12.82
CA GLY A 130 -16.37 35.17 11.53
C GLY A 130 -17.64 36.01 11.62
N ASN A 131 -18.37 36.05 10.50
CA ASN A 131 -19.59 36.82 10.37
C ASN A 131 -20.77 36.12 11.07
N GLN A 132 -21.42 36.83 12.00
CA GLN A 132 -22.54 36.35 12.80
C GLN A 132 -23.89 36.28 12.03
N GLN A 133 -23.94 36.60 10.73
CA GLN A 133 -25.16 36.47 9.91
C GLN A 133 -25.87 35.10 10.02
N MET A 134 -25.11 34.03 10.26
CA MET A 134 -25.67 32.68 10.44
C MET A 134 -26.45 32.49 11.75
N THR A 135 -26.26 33.36 12.74
CA THR A 135 -26.94 33.34 14.05
C THR A 135 -27.93 34.49 14.20
N THR A 136 -27.70 35.63 13.54
CA THR A 136 -28.52 36.85 13.66
C THR A 136 -29.65 36.97 12.64
N SER A 137 -29.64 36.18 11.56
CA SER A 137 -30.71 36.24 10.55
C SER A 137 -32.07 35.79 11.10
N VAL A 138 -33.15 36.42 10.64
CA VAL A 138 -34.53 36.08 11.02
C VAL A 138 -34.78 34.59 10.78
N GLY A 139 -35.30 33.89 11.81
CA GLY A 139 -35.55 32.45 11.77
C GLY A 139 -34.29 31.56 11.82
N ALA A 140 -33.10 32.11 12.08
CA ALA A 140 -31.86 31.32 12.20
C ALA A 140 -31.97 30.24 13.27
N LYS A 141 -32.55 30.58 14.44
CA LYS A 141 -32.77 29.63 15.53
C LYS A 141 -33.63 28.44 15.06
N SER A 142 -34.79 28.67 14.45
CA SER A 142 -35.65 27.57 13.97
C SER A 142 -34.98 26.71 12.90
N ARG A 143 -34.22 27.32 11.97
CA ARG A 143 -33.46 26.58 10.94
C ARG A 143 -32.38 25.70 11.55
N TRP A 144 -31.63 26.22 12.52
CA TRP A 144 -30.57 25.48 13.19
C TRP A 144 -31.10 24.42 14.14
N ALA A 145 -32.19 24.67 14.86
CA ALA A 145 -32.86 23.66 15.67
C ALA A 145 -33.25 22.43 14.85
N ARG A 146 -33.86 22.62 13.68
CA ARG A 146 -34.20 21.51 12.76
C ARG A 146 -32.97 20.77 12.26
N LYS A 147 -31.89 21.49 11.94
CA LYS A 147 -30.60 20.88 11.54
C LYS A 147 -29.99 20.06 12.66
N ILE A 148 -29.92 20.62 13.86
CA ILE A 148 -29.31 19.97 15.04
C ILE A 148 -30.10 18.71 15.42
N ALA A 149 -31.43 18.76 15.44
CA ALA A 149 -32.26 17.58 15.65
C ALA A 149 -31.91 16.46 14.65
N LYS A 150 -31.78 16.80 13.36
CA LYS A 150 -31.35 15.85 12.33
C LYS A 150 -29.92 15.33 12.55
N TYR A 151 -29.00 16.18 13.02
CA TYR A 151 -27.60 15.80 13.23
C TYR A 151 -27.40 14.98 14.51
N ASN A 152 -28.28 15.10 15.50
CA ASN A 152 -28.25 14.28 16.72
C ASN A 152 -28.59 12.81 16.40
N GLN A 153 -29.47 12.58 15.42
CA GLN A 153 -29.84 11.23 14.97
C GLN A 153 -28.67 10.38 14.47
N ASP A 154 -27.59 11.01 14.00
CA ASP A 154 -26.41 10.28 13.52
C ASP A 154 -25.62 9.57 14.65
N TYR A 155 -25.93 9.86 15.93
CA TYR A 155 -25.19 9.37 17.11
C TYR A 155 -26.07 8.65 18.14
N VAL A 156 -27.27 8.17 17.77
CA VAL A 156 -28.23 7.50 18.68
C VAL A 156 -27.85 6.03 18.98
N THR A 157 -26.68 5.57 18.54
CA THR A 157 -26.34 4.13 18.50
C THR A 157 -25.86 3.52 19.82
N SER A 158 -25.69 4.30 20.90
CA SER A 158 -25.46 3.82 22.28
C SER A 158 -25.81 4.93 23.29
N THR A 159 -26.35 4.59 24.47
CA THR A 159 -26.79 5.57 25.49
C THR A 159 -25.64 6.47 25.94
N ASP A 160 -24.43 5.93 25.98
CA ASP A 160 -23.23 6.59 26.50
C ASP A 160 -22.61 7.57 25.48
N ASP A 161 -22.58 7.19 24.19
CA ASP A 161 -22.16 8.09 23.11
C ASP A 161 -23.22 9.16 22.83
N TYR A 162 -24.50 8.81 22.98
CA TYR A 162 -25.62 9.72 22.78
C TYR A 162 -25.52 10.91 23.73
N ASN A 163 -25.40 10.68 25.04
CA ASN A 163 -25.30 11.78 26.02
C ASN A 163 -24.08 12.67 25.77
N LYS A 164 -22.96 12.09 25.31
CA LYS A 164 -21.72 12.82 25.02
C LYS A 164 -21.77 13.60 23.71
N CYS A 165 -22.52 13.15 22.71
CA CYS A 165 -22.61 13.77 21.38
C CYS A 165 -23.86 14.62 21.16
N ASN A 166 -24.92 14.43 21.95
CA ASN A 166 -26.19 15.10 21.80
C ASN A 166 -26.06 16.60 22.10
N ILE A 167 -26.59 17.42 21.20
CA ILE A 167 -26.58 18.88 21.32
C ILE A 167 -27.98 19.32 21.69
N VAL A 168 -28.10 19.93 22.87
CA VAL A 168 -29.34 20.51 23.39
C VAL A 168 -29.62 21.84 22.67
N ILE A 169 -30.88 22.16 22.41
CA ILE A 169 -31.29 23.38 21.71
C ILE A 169 -31.78 24.49 22.64
N GLN A 170 -31.91 24.20 23.94
CA GLN A 170 -32.22 25.18 24.97
C GLN A 170 -31.11 26.25 25.02
N ASP A 171 -31.51 27.51 25.16
CA ASP A 171 -30.62 28.68 25.20
C ASP A 171 -29.67 28.81 24.00
N MET A 172 -30.10 28.29 22.85
CA MET A 172 -29.29 28.28 21.63
C MET A 172 -28.85 29.69 21.20
N PHE A 173 -27.57 29.79 20.83
CA PHE A 173 -26.81 31.01 20.53
C PHE A 173 -26.42 31.87 21.74
N SER A 174 -26.65 31.42 22.97
CA SER A 174 -25.92 31.98 24.12
C SER A 174 -24.44 31.56 24.09
N GLU A 175 -23.59 32.30 24.79
CA GLU A 175 -22.18 31.99 24.94
C GLU A 175 -21.96 30.60 25.58
N ASN A 176 -22.67 30.34 26.69
CA ASN A 176 -22.65 29.03 27.36
C ASN A 176 -23.09 27.88 26.42
N TRP A 177 -24.06 28.14 25.55
CA TRP A 177 -24.47 27.18 24.54
C TRP A 177 -23.37 26.89 23.52
N PHE A 178 -22.62 27.90 23.07
CA PHE A 178 -21.50 27.71 22.15
C PHE A 178 -20.33 26.96 22.79
N ASP A 179 -20.04 27.19 24.07
CA ASP A 179 -19.03 26.44 24.80
C ASP A 179 -19.42 24.96 24.97
N ASN A 180 -20.69 24.70 25.26
CA ASN A 180 -21.22 23.34 25.29
C ASN A 180 -21.18 22.70 23.90
N LEU A 181 -21.59 23.43 22.85
CA LEU A 181 -21.51 22.97 21.46
C LEU A 181 -20.09 22.57 21.09
N LYS A 182 -19.08 23.38 21.44
CA LYS A 182 -17.66 23.08 21.21
C LYS A 182 -17.26 21.75 21.85
N LYS A 183 -17.65 21.51 23.10
CA LYS A 183 -17.41 20.23 23.80
C LYS A 183 -18.06 19.06 23.05
N LYS A 184 -19.34 19.17 22.70
CA LYS A 184 -20.09 18.11 21.98
C LYS A 184 -19.53 17.83 20.58
N VAL A 185 -19.15 18.86 19.83
CA VAL A 185 -18.53 18.73 18.50
C VAL A 185 -17.18 18.00 18.59
N ASN A 186 -16.36 18.29 19.60
CA ASN A 186 -15.11 17.57 19.81
C ASN A 186 -15.33 16.08 20.11
N TYR A 187 -16.36 15.74 20.89
CA TYR A 187 -16.74 14.33 21.08
C TYR A 187 -17.15 13.66 19.76
N ARG A 188 -17.96 14.32 18.93
CA ARG A 188 -18.34 13.80 17.61
C ARG A 188 -17.13 13.56 16.70
N LEU A 189 -16.17 14.48 16.67
CA LEU A 189 -14.95 14.31 15.89
C LEU A 189 -14.15 13.08 16.33
N ARG A 190 -14.03 12.85 17.65
CA ARG A 190 -13.36 11.65 18.20
C ARG A 190 -14.11 10.38 17.83
N ALA A 191 -15.44 10.39 17.91
CA ALA A 191 -16.28 9.24 17.54
C ALA A 191 -16.17 8.91 16.04
N ASP A 192 -16.24 9.93 15.18
CA ASP A 192 -16.07 9.78 13.73
C ASP A 192 -14.69 9.21 13.39
N TYR A 193 -13.63 9.72 14.05
CA TYR A 193 -12.27 9.22 13.88
C TYR A 193 -12.12 7.76 14.32
N LYS A 194 -12.69 7.39 15.46
CA LYS A 194 -12.68 5.99 15.95
C LYS A 194 -13.37 5.05 14.97
N LYS A 195 -14.53 5.45 14.43
CA LYS A 195 -15.25 4.68 13.40
C LYS A 195 -14.43 4.55 12.12
N PHE A 196 -13.79 5.64 11.68
CA PHE A 196 -12.92 5.61 10.52
C PHE A 196 -11.75 4.64 10.71
N LYS A 197 -11.06 4.71 11.84
CA LYS A 197 -9.94 3.81 12.16
C LYS A 197 -10.38 2.34 12.22
N ALA A 198 -11.51 2.04 12.85
CA ALA A 198 -12.05 0.69 12.86
C ALA A 198 -12.36 0.16 11.44
N THR A 199 -12.91 1.01 10.57
CA THR A 199 -13.18 0.66 9.17
C THR A 199 -11.90 0.42 8.37
N GLU A 200 -10.87 1.25 8.58
CA GLU A 200 -9.56 1.11 7.97
C GLU A 200 -8.89 -0.20 8.39
N THR A 201 -8.85 -0.49 9.70
CA THR A 201 -8.31 -1.74 10.24
C THR A 201 -9.04 -2.96 9.67
N LYS A 202 -10.39 -2.92 9.61
CA LYS A 202 -11.17 -3.99 9.00
C LYS A 202 -10.82 -4.18 7.53
N SER A 203 -10.76 -3.10 6.74
CA SER A 203 -10.40 -3.20 5.32
C SER A 203 -8.99 -3.76 5.09
N ILE A 204 -8.03 -3.43 5.96
CA ILE A 204 -6.68 -4.00 5.92
C ILE A 204 -6.75 -5.49 6.23
N LYS A 205 -7.45 -5.88 7.29
CA LYS A 205 -7.66 -7.28 7.68
C LYS A 205 -8.28 -8.10 6.55
N ASP A 206 -9.40 -7.63 5.99
CA ASP A 206 -10.11 -8.30 4.89
C ASP A 206 -9.20 -8.49 3.66
N LYS A 207 -8.32 -7.52 3.37
CA LYS A 207 -7.35 -7.62 2.27
C LYS A 207 -6.24 -8.64 2.56
N ILE A 208 -5.78 -8.71 3.79
CA ILE A 208 -4.77 -9.70 4.22
C ILE A 208 -5.39 -11.10 4.13
N GLU A 209 -6.58 -11.31 4.70
CA GLU A 209 -7.29 -12.60 4.64
C GLU A 209 -7.49 -13.05 3.20
N LYS A 210 -7.97 -12.17 2.32
CA LYS A 210 -8.10 -12.48 0.89
C LYS A 210 -6.77 -12.88 0.23
N ARG A 211 -5.65 -12.27 0.62
CA ARG A 211 -4.32 -12.63 0.11
C ARG A 211 -3.85 -13.97 0.65
N VAL A 212 -4.14 -14.27 1.90
CA VAL A 212 -3.85 -15.59 2.52
C VAL A 212 -4.64 -16.68 1.81
N GLU A 213 -5.93 -16.48 1.56
CA GLU A 213 -6.79 -17.43 0.82
C GLU A 213 -6.24 -17.73 -0.59
N ILE A 214 -5.85 -16.69 -1.34
CA ILE A 214 -5.24 -16.86 -2.67
C ILE A 214 -3.96 -17.68 -2.56
N THR A 215 -3.06 -17.32 -1.63
CA THR A 215 -1.79 -18.04 -1.44
C THR A 215 -2.02 -19.51 -1.08
N GLN A 216 -2.97 -19.82 -0.19
CA GLN A 216 -3.30 -21.20 0.18
C GLN A 216 -3.84 -22.00 -1.01
N LYS A 217 -4.71 -21.39 -1.83
CA LYS A 217 -5.23 -22.03 -3.04
C LYS A 217 -4.13 -22.29 -4.08
N ASP A 218 -3.24 -21.32 -4.27
CA ASP A 218 -2.15 -21.42 -5.21
C ASP A 218 -1.07 -22.41 -4.74
N GLN A 219 -0.86 -22.56 -3.42
CA GLN A 219 0.05 -23.56 -2.84
C GLN A 219 -0.31 -24.98 -3.27
N THR A 220 -1.58 -25.38 -3.23
CA THR A 220 -2.00 -26.71 -3.69
C THR A 220 -1.68 -26.90 -5.17
N THR A 221 -1.94 -25.87 -5.98
CA THR A 221 -1.63 -25.88 -7.42
C THR A 221 -0.13 -26.00 -7.67
N TRP A 222 0.69 -25.27 -6.90
CA TRP A 222 2.15 -25.34 -6.99
C TRP A 222 2.68 -26.71 -6.59
N LEU A 223 2.21 -27.27 -5.48
CA LEU A 223 2.62 -28.59 -5.01
C LEU A 223 2.24 -29.68 -6.03
N SER A 224 1.02 -29.67 -6.58
CA SER A 224 0.62 -30.59 -7.65
C SER A 224 1.51 -30.44 -8.89
N SER A 225 1.82 -29.21 -9.32
CA SER A 225 2.69 -28.97 -10.48
C SER A 225 4.14 -29.44 -10.28
N ILE A 226 4.62 -29.50 -9.03
CA ILE A 226 5.95 -30.02 -8.68
C ILE A 226 5.92 -31.55 -8.67
N LEU A 227 4.87 -32.16 -8.12
CA LEU A 227 4.70 -33.62 -8.09
C LEU A 227 4.53 -34.21 -9.50
N ASP A 228 3.72 -33.57 -10.35
CA ASP A 228 3.50 -34.02 -11.74
C ASP A 228 4.78 -33.92 -12.60
N ARG A 229 5.72 -33.03 -12.27
CA ARG A 229 7.02 -32.98 -12.96
C ARG A 229 7.90 -34.19 -12.69
N ASN A 230 7.72 -34.84 -11.53
CA ASN A 230 8.50 -36.01 -11.15
C ASN A 230 7.86 -37.33 -11.58
N THR A 231 6.57 -37.35 -11.95
CA THR A 231 5.89 -38.54 -12.47
C THR A 231 6.10 -38.73 -13.99
N HIS A 232 6.44 -37.67 -14.73
CA HIS A 232 6.71 -37.73 -16.17
C HIS A 232 8.19 -37.90 -16.54
N ALA A 233 9.10 -37.94 -15.56
CA ALA A 233 10.49 -38.33 -15.79
C ALA A 233 10.60 -39.86 -15.75
N ASN A 234 10.37 -40.49 -16.90
CA ASN A 234 10.87 -41.81 -17.33
C ASN A 234 11.68 -42.60 -16.28
N ILE A 235 11.00 -43.30 -15.35
CA ILE A 235 11.57 -44.53 -14.80
C ILE A 235 11.05 -45.66 -15.70
N VAL A 236 11.77 -45.89 -16.80
CA VAL A 236 11.68 -47.13 -17.56
C VAL A 236 12.82 -48.01 -17.04
N ILE A 237 12.48 -49.05 -16.27
CA ILE A 237 13.44 -50.11 -15.92
C ILE A 237 13.55 -50.98 -17.17
N ASP A 238 14.50 -50.64 -18.04
CA ASP A 238 14.78 -51.43 -19.23
C ASP A 238 15.77 -52.55 -18.85
N LYS A 239 15.21 -53.73 -18.61
CA LYS A 239 15.84 -55.04 -18.36
C LYS A 239 16.50 -55.26 -17.00
N VAL A 240 15.92 -56.22 -16.26
CA VAL A 240 16.61 -57.01 -15.23
C VAL A 240 17.47 -58.04 -15.96
N LEU A 241 18.80 -57.96 -15.83
CA LEU A 241 19.69 -59.06 -16.22
C LEU A 241 19.68 -60.09 -15.09
N VAL A 242 18.94 -61.18 -15.31
CA VAL A 242 19.08 -62.41 -14.52
C VAL A 242 20.28 -63.15 -15.11
N ASN A 243 21.37 -63.26 -14.36
CA ASN A 243 22.41 -64.23 -14.68
C ASN A 243 21.83 -65.61 -14.33
N GLU A 244 21.38 -66.35 -15.34
CA GLU A 244 21.29 -67.80 -15.23
C GLU A 244 22.73 -68.33 -15.24
N GLU A 245 23.28 -68.62 -14.06
CA GLU A 245 24.36 -69.60 -13.97
C GLU A 245 23.72 -70.98 -14.13
N SER A 246 23.74 -71.48 -15.36
CA SER A 246 23.55 -72.90 -15.66
C SER A 246 24.92 -73.57 -15.74
N GLU A 247 25.40 -74.08 -14.60
CA GLU A 247 25.93 -75.45 -14.37
C GLU A 247 26.43 -75.60 -12.92
#